data_AF-H3GXG7-F1
#
_entry.id   AF-H3GXG7-F1
#
_cell.length_a   1.000
_cell.length_b   1.000
_cell.length_c   1.000
_cell.angle_alpha   90.00
_cell.angle_beta   90.00
_cell.angle_gamma   90.00
#
_symmetry.space_group_name_H-M   'P 1'
#
loop_
_entity.id
_entity.type
_entity.pdbx_description
1 polymer ?
#
loop_
_entity_poly.entity_id
_entity_poly.type
_entity_poly.pdbx_seq_one_letter_code
_entity_poly.pdbx_strand_id
1 'polypeptide(L)'
;MGANGQAVQTMNKRKVKLLNKKRAEVRNQKKVAVLQKGKKTVLRKHRPSKKKQQKDAKRHRIYVESEKEKLLKSGLITKEDIEKMEAEKSDDVDADADAVMDVEE
;
A
#
# COMPACT_ATOMS: atom_id res chain seq x y z
N MET A 1 18.13 10.40 60.21
CA MET A 1 18.17 10.71 58.76
C MET A 1 17.41 12.02 58.56
N GLY A 2 18.11 13.12 58.26
CA GLY A 2 17.52 14.46 58.21
C GLY A 2 16.47 14.63 57.11
N ALA A 3 15.57 15.61 57.28
CA ALA A 3 14.42 15.92 56.44
C ALA A 3 14.70 15.96 54.91
N ASN A 4 15.95 16.24 54.52
CA ASN A 4 16.39 16.28 53.12
C ASN A 4 16.34 14.92 52.41
N GLY A 5 16.55 13.80 53.12
CA GLY A 5 16.47 12.46 52.52
C GLY A 5 15.05 12.08 52.10
N GLN A 6 14.05 12.46 52.90
CA GLN A 6 12.63 12.22 52.63
C GLN A 6 12.17 13.02 51.39
N ALA A 7 12.59 14.27 51.28
CA ALA A 7 12.27 15.14 50.13
C ALA A 7 12.85 14.60 48.82
N VAL A 8 14.11 14.15 48.81
CA VAL A 8 14.74 13.56 47.62
C VAL A 8 14.04 12.26 47.20
N GLN A 9 13.68 11.39 48.16
CA GLN A 9 12.97 10.15 47.87
C GLN A 9 11.55 10.40 47.29
N THR A 10 10.83 11.39 47.81
CA THR A 10 9.49 11.74 47.30
C THR A 10 9.55 12.34 45.89
N MET A 11 10.55 13.20 45.60
CA MET A 11 10.79 13.74 44.26
C MET A 11 11.18 12.66 43.25
N ASN A 12 12.02 11.70 43.64
CA ASN A 12 12.38 10.56 42.81
C ASN A 12 11.15 9.68 42.49
N LYS A 13 10.29 9.39 43.48
CA LYS A 13 9.03 8.67 43.25
C LYS A 13 8.10 9.41 42.29
N ARG A 14 8.00 10.73 42.39
CA ARG A 14 7.23 11.57 41.45
C ARG A 14 7.79 11.50 40.03
N LYS A 15 9.12 11.59 39.88
CA LYS A 15 9.81 11.47 38.59
C LYS A 15 9.55 10.11 37.93
N VAL A 16 9.64 9.01 38.68
CA VAL A 16 9.35 7.65 38.17
C VAL A 16 7.89 7.52 37.74
N LYS A 17 6.93 8.02 38.54
CA LYS A 17 5.50 8.02 38.16
C LYS A 17 5.26 8.79 36.85
N LEU A 18 5.91 9.93 36.67
CA LEU A 18 5.81 10.73 35.45
C LEU A 18 6.42 10.00 34.24
N LEU A 19 7.57 9.36 34.40
CA LEU A 19 8.18 8.54 33.34
C LEU A 19 7.29 7.35 32.95
N ASN A 20 6.65 6.70 33.91
CA ASN A 20 5.72 5.61 33.64
C ASN A 20 4.50 6.08 32.86
N LYS A 21 3.94 7.25 33.19
CA LYS A 21 2.85 7.87 32.42
C LYS A 21 3.28 8.16 30.97
N LYS A 22 4.43 8.81 30.77
CA LYS A 22 4.99 9.08 29.43
C LYS A 22 5.22 7.80 28.61
N ARG A 23 5.75 6.75 29.24
CA ARG A 23 5.94 5.43 28.60
C ARG A 23 4.64 4.75 28.24
N ALA A 24 3.56 4.98 28.98
CA ALA A 24 2.23 4.45 28.68
C ALA A 24 1.61 5.19 27.48
N GLU A 25 1.76 6.51 27.42
CA GLU A 25 1.30 7.34 26.30
C GLU A 25 1.95 6.91 24.98
N VAL A 26 3.28 6.75 24.95
CA VAL A 26 3.99 6.25 23.76
C VAL A 26 3.50 4.84 23.36
N ARG A 27 3.21 3.97 24.33
CA ARG A 27 2.64 2.64 24.05
C ARG A 27 1.23 2.75 23.47
N ASN A 28 0.41 3.66 23.95
CA ASN A 28 -0.94 3.88 23.44
C ASN A 28 -0.92 4.47 22.02
N GLN A 29 -0.07 5.45 21.76
CA GLN A 29 0.15 5.99 20.40
C GLN A 29 0.57 4.90 19.42
N LYS A 30 1.50 4.01 19.82
CA LYS A 30 1.90 2.86 19.00
C LYS A 30 0.74 1.89 18.74
N LYS A 31 -0.13 1.63 19.74
CA LYS A 31 -1.32 0.78 19.57
C LYS A 31 -2.32 1.40 18.58
N VAL A 32 -2.62 2.69 18.72
CA VAL A 32 -3.52 3.41 17.81
C VAL A 32 -2.98 3.40 16.39
N ALA A 33 -1.67 3.67 16.22
CA ALA A 33 -1.02 3.61 14.91
C ALA A 33 -1.13 2.22 14.25
N VAL A 34 -1.03 1.14 15.03
CA VAL A 34 -1.22 -0.24 14.52
C VAL A 34 -2.68 -0.53 14.16
N LEU A 35 -3.65 0.02 14.89
CA LEU A 35 -5.07 -0.13 14.55
C LEU A 35 -5.42 0.62 13.25
N GLN A 36 -4.92 1.84 13.08
CA GLN A 36 -5.21 2.68 11.91
C GLN A 36 -4.45 2.24 10.65
N LYS A 37 -3.13 2.01 10.77
CA LYS A 37 -2.24 1.72 9.62
C LYS A 37 -1.98 0.22 9.43
N GLY A 38 -2.56 -0.63 10.29
CA GLY A 38 -2.29 -2.06 10.33
C GLY A 38 -0.96 -2.41 11.01
N LYS A 39 -0.70 -3.72 11.22
CA LYS A 39 0.59 -4.17 11.76
C LYS A 39 1.71 -3.82 10.75
N LYS A 40 2.74 -3.10 11.18
CA LYS A 40 3.94 -2.80 10.35
C LYS A 40 4.59 -4.05 9.74
N THR A 41 4.36 -5.22 10.34
CA THR A 41 4.88 -6.53 9.91
C THR A 41 3.91 -7.35 9.07
N VAL A 42 2.78 -6.81 8.59
CA VAL A 42 2.03 -7.49 7.53
C VAL A 42 2.96 -7.52 6.32
N LEU A 43 3.61 -8.66 6.12
CA LEU A 43 4.33 -9.06 4.91
C LEU A 43 3.35 -9.01 3.73
N ARG A 44 3.01 -7.80 3.26
CA ARG A 44 2.44 -7.66 1.92
C ARG A 44 3.51 -8.23 0.99
N LYS A 45 3.10 -9.10 0.06
CA LYS A 45 3.98 -9.56 -1.01
C LYS A 45 4.64 -8.32 -1.61
N HIS A 46 5.97 -8.34 -1.72
CA HIS A 46 6.73 -7.21 -2.23
C HIS A 46 6.14 -6.80 -3.59
N ARG A 47 5.77 -5.52 -3.74
CA ARG A 47 5.25 -5.01 -5.01
C ARG A 47 6.29 -5.29 -6.11
N PRO A 48 5.93 -5.86 -7.27
CA PRO A 48 6.92 -6.12 -8.31
C PRO A 48 7.62 -4.83 -8.72
N SER A 49 8.91 -4.90 -9.01
CA SER A 49 9.69 -3.73 -9.42
C SER A 49 9.16 -3.14 -10.73
N LYS A 50 9.39 -1.85 -10.98
CA LYS A 50 9.00 -1.18 -12.24
C LYS A 50 9.51 -1.95 -13.47
N LYS A 51 10.75 -2.46 -13.42
CA LYS A 51 11.34 -3.28 -14.49
C LYS A 51 10.59 -4.60 -14.70
N LYS A 52 10.12 -5.25 -13.62
CA LYS A 52 9.33 -6.48 -13.72
C LYS A 52 7.95 -6.20 -14.32
N GLN A 53 7.28 -5.14 -13.86
CA GLN A 53 6.00 -4.71 -14.41
C GLN A 53 6.08 -4.41 -15.92
N GLN A 54 7.12 -3.70 -16.36
CA GLN A 54 7.34 -3.44 -17.78
C GLN A 54 7.56 -4.72 -18.61
N LYS A 55 8.34 -5.68 -18.09
CA LYS A 55 8.55 -6.98 -18.76
C LYS A 55 7.26 -7.80 -18.83
N ASP A 56 6.52 -7.86 -17.74
CA ASP A 56 5.26 -8.60 -17.68
C ASP A 56 4.20 -7.97 -18.60
N ALA A 57 4.11 -6.64 -18.64
CA ALA A 57 3.23 -5.93 -19.58
C ALA A 57 3.61 -6.15 -21.05
N LYS A 58 4.90 -6.26 -21.38
CA LYS A 58 5.35 -6.63 -22.73
C LYS A 58 4.97 -8.07 -23.07
N ARG A 59 5.21 -9.02 -22.16
CA ARG A 59 4.84 -10.43 -22.36
C ARG A 59 3.34 -10.60 -22.53
N HIS A 60 2.56 -9.88 -21.73
CA HIS A 60 1.10 -9.88 -21.83
C HIS A 60 0.62 -9.37 -23.20
N ARG A 61 1.19 -8.28 -23.71
CA ARG A 61 0.86 -7.77 -25.07
C ARG A 61 1.10 -8.83 -26.15
N ILE A 62 2.27 -9.45 -26.15
CA ILE A 62 2.62 -10.51 -27.12
C ILE A 62 1.67 -11.70 -26.99
N TYR A 63 1.32 -12.09 -25.77
CA TYR A 63 0.38 -13.17 -25.53
C TYR A 63 -1.00 -12.86 -26.12
N VAL A 64 -1.54 -11.67 -25.83
CA VAL A 64 -2.84 -11.21 -26.34
C VAL A 64 -2.85 -11.13 -27.86
N GLU A 65 -1.80 -10.59 -28.47
CA GLU A 65 -1.65 -10.56 -29.94
C GLU A 65 -1.68 -11.98 -30.52
N SER A 66 -0.92 -12.91 -29.93
CA SER A 66 -0.90 -14.31 -30.38
C SER A 66 -2.24 -15.03 -30.19
N GLU A 67 -3.03 -14.67 -29.19
CA GLU A 67 -4.38 -15.21 -28.99
C GLU A 67 -5.35 -14.66 -30.01
N LYS A 68 -5.31 -13.34 -30.29
CA LYS A 68 -6.12 -12.72 -31.36
C LYS A 68 -5.86 -13.40 -32.71
N GLU A 69 -4.60 -13.63 -33.05
CA GLU A 69 -4.22 -14.32 -34.30
C GLU A 69 -4.75 -15.77 -34.36
N LYS A 70 -4.69 -16.52 -33.25
CA LYS A 70 -5.27 -17.87 -33.18
C LYS A 70 -6.78 -17.84 -33.37
N LEU A 71 -7.47 -16.89 -32.75
CA LEU A 71 -8.91 -16.73 -32.86
C LEU A 71 -9.34 -16.36 -34.29
N LEU A 72 -8.62 -15.44 -34.93
CA LEU A 72 -8.80 -15.12 -36.35
C LEU A 72 -8.57 -16.34 -37.24
N LYS A 73 -7.49 -17.10 -37.01
CA LYS A 73 -7.18 -18.31 -37.78
C LYS A 73 -8.21 -19.42 -37.61
N SER A 74 -8.80 -19.52 -36.42
CA SER A 74 -9.88 -20.47 -36.14
C SER A 74 -11.24 -20.07 -36.70
N GLY A 75 -11.37 -18.86 -37.26
CA GLY A 75 -12.61 -18.34 -37.83
C GLY A 75 -13.71 -18.03 -36.80
N LEU A 76 -13.40 -18.09 -35.50
CA LEU A 76 -14.33 -17.77 -34.41
C LEU A 76 -14.60 -16.27 -34.28
N ILE A 77 -13.69 -15.43 -34.76
CA ILE A 77 -13.76 -13.97 -34.66
C ILE A 77 -13.41 -13.38 -36.03
N THR A 78 -14.13 -12.34 -36.45
CA THR A 78 -13.80 -11.56 -37.66
C THR A 78 -12.96 -10.33 -37.31
N LYS A 79 -12.28 -9.73 -38.30
CA LYS A 79 -11.50 -8.51 -38.08
C LYS A 79 -12.37 -7.36 -37.53
N GLU A 80 -13.63 -7.30 -37.96
CA GLU A 80 -14.60 -6.29 -37.53
C GLU A 80 -14.98 -6.43 -36.05
N ASP A 81 -15.01 -7.65 -35.53
CA ASP A 81 -15.30 -7.91 -34.12
C ASP A 81 -14.15 -7.48 -33.20
N ILE A 82 -12.90 -7.60 -33.69
CA ILE A 82 -11.71 -7.14 -32.97
C ILE A 82 -11.71 -5.61 -32.89
N GLU A 83 -12.04 -4.93 -34.00
CA GLU A 83 -12.10 -3.47 -34.04
C GLU A 83 -13.20 -2.92 -33.13
N LYS A 84 -14.38 -3.55 -33.08
CA LYS A 84 -15.45 -3.18 -32.12
C LYS A 84 -15.01 -3.37 -30.67
N MET A 85 -14.36 -4.49 -30.36
CA MET A 85 -13.86 -4.77 -29.00
C MET A 85 -12.66 -3.89 -28.59
N GLU A 86 -11.90 -3.35 -29.54
CA GLU A 86 -10.83 -2.39 -29.27
C GLU A 86 -11.40 -0.97 -29.06
N ALA A 87 -12.40 -0.57 -29.84
CA ALA A 87 -13.11 0.70 -29.67
C ALA A 87 -13.87 0.77 -28.33
N GLU A 88 -14.50 -0.34 -27.91
CA GLU A 88 -15.17 -0.42 -26.59
C GLU A 88 -14.17 -0.36 -25.43
N LYS A 89 -12.91 -0.77 -25.63
CA LYS A 89 -11.87 -0.70 -24.59
C LYS A 89 -11.24 0.69 -24.44
N SER A 90 -11.30 1.54 -25.46
CA SER A 90 -10.78 2.91 -25.36
C SER A 90 -11.65 3.84 -24.53
N ASP A 91 -12.96 3.58 -24.41
CA ASP A 91 -13.88 4.45 -23.65
C ASP A 91 -13.76 4.30 -22.12
N ASP A 92 -13.07 3.27 -21.62
CA ASP A 92 -12.93 3.00 -20.17
C ASP A 92 -11.59 3.47 -19.56
N VAL A 93 -10.66 4.02 -20.36
CA VAL A 93 -9.28 4.34 -19.90
C VAL A 93 -9.04 5.83 -19.62
N ASP A 94 -9.95 6.72 -20.00
CA ASP A 94 -9.82 8.17 -19.73
C ASP A 94 -10.35 8.63 -18.37
N ALA A 95 -10.79 7.71 -17.49
CA ALA A 95 -11.35 8.03 -16.17
C ALA A 95 -10.40 7.81 -14.97
N ASP A 96 -9.17 7.33 -15.18
CA ASP A 96 -8.28 6.90 -14.07
C ASP A 96 -6.87 7.52 -14.13
N ALA A 97 -6.76 8.75 -14.65
CA ALA A 97 -5.49 9.50 -14.73
C ALA A 97 -5.27 10.50 -13.58
N ASP A 98 -6.20 10.65 -12.62
CA ASP A 98 -6.14 11.74 -11.61
C ASP A 98 -6.24 11.30 -10.13
N ALA A 99 -6.09 10.00 -9.83
CA ALA A 99 -6.20 9.47 -8.45
C ALA A 99 -4.84 9.16 -7.78
N VAL A 100 -3.76 9.86 -8.15
CA VAL A 100 -2.50 9.88 -7.38
C VAL A 100 -2.26 11.30 -6.86
N MET A 101 -3.24 11.86 -6.14
CA MET A 101 -2.97 13.02 -5.30
C MET A 101 -2.04 12.62 -4.16
N ASP A 102 -0.95 13.37 -4.07
CA ASP A 102 -0.02 13.42 -2.96
C ASP A 102 -0.76 13.42 -1.61
N VAL A 103 -0.47 12.42 -0.78
CA VAL A 103 -0.78 12.47 0.65
C VAL A 103 0.53 12.73 1.38
N GLU A 104 0.88 14.01 1.49
CA GLU A 104 1.66 14.53 2.61
C GLU A 104 0.70 14.78 3.80
N GLU A 105 0.79 13.92 4.82
CA GLU A 105 0.90 14.24 6.26
C GLU A 105 1.00 12.96 7.12
#